data_AF-A0A4Q5TV94-F1
#
_entry.id   AF-A0A4Q5TV94-F1
#
_cell.length_a   1.000
_cell.length_b   1.000
_cell.length_c   1.000
_cell.angle_alpha   90.00
_cell.angle_beta   90.00
_cell.angle_gamma   90.00
#
_symmetry.space_group_name_H-M   'P 1'
#
loop_
_entity.id
_entity.type
_entity.pdbx_description
1 polymer ?
#
loop_
_entity_poly.entity_id
_entity_poly.type
_entity_poly.pdbx_seq_one_letter_code
_entity_poly.pdbx_strand_id
1 'polypeptide(L)'
;MLPAIFAWMLANRYPARTPVIFAGVYLVCILLFFNIRYLVPQLDFPAAVVDKQRSFGVLIGQSTVPLEVMEPTFTGFVRHAPKAFALSATRPYPSDISHLLSLAAAIEIGVLLLAVLVFLLYRIPKPTSSRTTLYFCFFFSVSLLLAIGFTVNNLGAIARYRSIIMPLVLTPILARTDWNRFARLFAGLKTGFNGVNDRS
;
A
#
# COMPACT_ATOMS: atom_id res chain seq x y z
N MET A 1 -5.54 9.38 -4.66
CA MET A 1 -4.33 10.20 -4.85
C MET A 1 -4.56 11.64 -4.41
N LEU A 2 -5.44 12.39 -5.10
CA LEU A 2 -5.75 13.79 -4.79
C LEU A 2 -6.14 14.07 -3.32
N PRO A 3 -6.96 13.22 -2.65
CA PRO A 3 -7.34 13.45 -1.25
C PRO A 3 -6.14 13.46 -0.30
N ALA A 4 -5.15 12.59 -0.54
CA ALA A 4 -3.94 12.53 0.29
C ALA A 4 -3.09 13.80 0.16
N ILE A 5 -2.93 14.32 -1.06
CA ILE A 5 -2.15 15.54 -1.32
C ILE A 5 -2.84 16.74 -0.66
N PHE A 6 -4.15 16.87 -0.85
CA PHE A 6 -4.93 17.95 -0.25
C PHE A 6 -4.92 17.89 1.28
N ALA A 7 -5.13 16.70 1.86
CA ALA A 7 -5.05 16.51 3.31
C ALA A 7 -3.65 16.84 3.85
N TRP A 8 -2.59 16.48 3.13
CA TRP A 8 -1.21 16.79 3.52
C TRP A 8 -0.94 18.29 3.51
N MET A 9 -1.35 19.01 2.46
CA MET A 9 -1.24 20.46 2.38
C MET A 9 -1.93 21.15 3.57
N LEU A 10 -3.14 20.71 3.92
CA LEU A 10 -3.90 21.26 5.03
C LEU A 10 -3.30 20.88 6.41
N ALA A 11 -2.84 19.64 6.56
CA ALA A 11 -2.24 19.14 7.79
C ALA A 11 -0.87 19.77 8.07
N ASN A 12 -0.13 20.24 7.05
CA ASN A 12 1.09 21.02 7.25
C ASN A 12 0.80 22.38 7.90
N ARG A 13 -0.40 22.96 7.69
CA ARG A 13 -0.81 24.21 8.35
C ARG A 13 -1.29 23.99 9.78
N TYR A 14 -1.85 22.81 10.07
CA TYR A 14 -2.42 22.46 11.38
C TYR A 14 -1.95 21.07 11.86
N PRO A 15 -0.66 20.90 12.20
CA PRO A 15 -0.08 19.59 12.48
C PRO A 15 -0.72 18.88 13.69
N ALA A 16 -1.23 19.62 14.67
CA ALA A 16 -1.94 19.08 15.84
C ALA A 16 -3.24 18.33 15.47
N ARG A 17 -3.86 18.68 14.32
CA ARG A 17 -5.13 18.11 13.85
C ARG A 17 -4.96 17.15 12.67
N THR A 18 -3.73 16.71 12.37
CA THR A 18 -3.40 15.79 11.27
C THR A 18 -4.38 14.62 11.12
N PRO A 19 -4.65 13.78 12.14
CA PRO A 19 -5.55 12.64 11.96
C PRO A 19 -6.99 13.05 11.59
N VAL A 20 -7.48 14.13 12.19
CA VAL A 20 -8.83 14.67 11.93
C VAL A 20 -8.92 15.23 10.51
N ILE A 21 -7.88 15.91 10.04
CA ILE A 21 -7.82 16.46 8.69
C ILE A 21 -7.84 15.36 7.64
N PHE A 22 -7.00 14.32 7.80
CA PHE A 22 -6.99 13.18 6.89
C PHE A 22 -8.35 12.46 6.88
N ALA A 23 -8.92 12.18 8.05
CA ALA A 23 -10.23 11.53 8.15
C ALA A 23 -11.33 12.37 7.47
N GLY A 24 -11.40 13.67 7.76
CA GLY A 24 -12.40 14.58 7.20
C GLY A 24 -12.30 14.73 5.68
N VAL A 25 -11.08 14.93 5.16
CA VAL A 25 -10.85 15.05 3.70
C VAL A 25 -11.24 13.76 2.99
N TYR A 26 -10.82 12.60 3.50
CA TYR A 26 -11.18 11.31 2.90
C TYR A 26 -12.67 11.04 2.97
N LEU A 27 -13.32 11.35 4.09
CA LEU A 27 -14.77 11.23 4.23
C LEU A 27 -15.50 12.05 3.17
N VAL A 28 -15.16 13.34 3.03
CA VAL A 28 -15.76 14.22 2.02
C VAL A 28 -15.51 13.71 0.62
N CYS A 29 -14.28 13.29 0.30
CA CYS A 29 -13.96 12.77 -1.02
C CYS A 29 -14.70 11.46 -1.33
N ILE A 30 -14.87 10.56 -0.35
CA ILE A 30 -15.65 9.32 -0.52
C ILE A 30 -17.12 9.66 -0.76
N LEU A 31 -17.70 10.57 0.02
CA LEU A 31 -19.08 11.01 -0.18
C LEU A 31 -19.27 11.62 -1.56
N LEU A 32 -18.37 12.50 -2.00
CA LEU A 32 -18.40 13.07 -3.35
C LEU A 32 -18.24 11.97 -4.42
N PHE A 33 -17.31 11.04 -4.24
CA PHE A 33 -17.08 9.95 -5.21
C PHE A 33 -18.37 9.17 -5.50
N PHE A 34 -19.17 8.83 -4.48
CA PHE A 34 -20.40 8.05 -4.68
C PHE A 34 -21.66 8.87 -5.03
N ASN A 35 -21.68 10.17 -4.72
CA ASN A 35 -22.89 10.99 -4.84
C ASN A 35 -22.82 12.08 -5.93
N ILE A 36 -21.65 12.39 -6.48
CA ILE A 36 -21.51 13.46 -7.48
C ILE A 36 -22.35 13.20 -8.75
N ARG A 37 -22.64 11.94 -9.08
CA ARG A 37 -23.52 11.55 -10.19
C ARG A 37 -24.94 12.13 -10.11
N TYR A 38 -25.44 12.42 -8.91
CA TYR A 38 -26.75 13.03 -8.73
C TYR A 38 -26.75 14.53 -9.07
N LEU A 39 -25.57 15.17 -9.04
CA LEU A 39 -25.37 16.57 -9.39
C LEU A 39 -24.97 16.72 -10.86
N VAL A 40 -24.07 15.85 -11.33
CA VAL A 40 -23.55 15.84 -12.69
C VAL A 40 -23.60 14.40 -13.21
N PRO A 41 -24.65 14.02 -13.97
CA PRO A 41 -24.84 12.64 -14.43
C PRO A 41 -23.68 12.07 -15.26
N GLN A 42 -22.87 12.94 -15.88
CA GLN A 42 -21.69 12.54 -16.65
C GLN A 42 -20.50 12.08 -15.77
N LEU A 43 -20.52 12.39 -14.47
CA LEU A 43 -19.44 12.08 -13.53
C LEU A 43 -19.80 10.88 -12.63
N ASP A 44 -20.05 9.70 -13.22
CA ASP A 44 -20.18 8.47 -12.43
C ASP A 44 -18.79 7.83 -12.19
N PHE A 45 -18.10 8.29 -11.15
CA PHE A 45 -16.79 7.75 -10.79
C PHE A 45 -16.81 6.26 -10.38
N PRO A 46 -17.78 5.76 -9.58
CA PRO A 46 -17.91 4.33 -9.29
C PRO A 46 -18.04 3.49 -10.57
N ALA A 47 -18.90 3.90 -11.50
CA ALA A 47 -19.06 3.21 -12.78
C ALA A 47 -17.76 3.25 -13.61
N ALA A 48 -17.10 4.41 -13.69
CA ALA A 48 -15.83 4.54 -14.42
C ALA A 48 -14.74 3.58 -13.90
N VAL A 49 -14.68 3.32 -12.59
CA VAL A 49 -13.74 2.33 -12.02
C VAL A 49 -14.14 0.90 -12.40
N VAL A 50 -15.43 0.56 -12.30
CA VAL A 50 -15.94 -0.77 -12.67
C VAL A 50 -15.74 -1.05 -14.17
N ASP A 51 -15.99 -0.07 -15.04
CA ASP A 51 -15.79 -0.23 -16.48
C ASP A 51 -14.31 -0.40 -16.84
N LYS A 52 -13.43 0.30 -16.10
CA LYS A 52 -11.99 0.09 -16.23
C LYS A 52 -11.59 -1.31 -15.77
N GLN A 53 -12.13 -1.79 -14.65
CA GLN A 53 -11.93 -3.17 -14.20
C GLN A 53 -12.37 -4.18 -15.26
N ARG A 54 -13.53 -3.98 -15.89
CA ARG A 54 -14.03 -4.86 -16.96
C ARG A 54 -13.11 -4.86 -18.18
N SER A 55 -12.64 -3.69 -18.58
CA SER A 55 -11.72 -3.55 -19.71
C SER A 55 -10.44 -4.36 -19.50
N PHE A 56 -9.88 -4.32 -18.29
CA PHE A 56 -8.75 -5.18 -17.91
C PHE A 56 -9.14 -6.66 -17.76
N GLY A 57 -10.37 -6.95 -17.30
CA GLY A 57 -10.93 -8.30 -17.22
C GLY A 57 -10.95 -9.06 -18.56
N VAL A 58 -11.16 -8.35 -19.67
CA VAL A 58 -11.18 -8.94 -21.03
C VAL A 58 -9.77 -9.28 -21.55
N LEU A 59 -8.73 -8.62 -21.01
CA LEU A 59 -7.33 -8.87 -21.39
C LEU A 59 -6.80 -10.15 -20.71
N ILE A 60 -7.14 -11.31 -21.28
CA ILE A 60 -6.66 -12.60 -20.80
C ILE A 60 -5.21 -12.83 -21.28
N GLY A 61 -4.25 -12.69 -20.37
CA GLY A 61 -2.84 -13.07 -20.56
C GLY A 61 -2.39 -14.18 -19.59
N GLN A 62 -1.15 -14.66 -19.76
CA GLN A 62 -0.57 -15.79 -19.00
C GLN A 62 -0.53 -15.62 -17.47
N SER A 63 -0.59 -14.39 -16.96
CA SER A 63 -0.51 -14.07 -15.52
C SER A 63 -1.73 -13.28 -15.02
N THR A 64 -2.90 -13.58 -15.59
CA THR A 64 -4.17 -12.91 -15.25
C THR A 64 -4.83 -13.60 -14.07
N VAL A 65 -5.20 -12.82 -13.06
CA VAL A 65 -5.97 -13.31 -11.91
C VAL A 65 -7.45 -13.03 -12.16
N PRO A 66 -8.35 -14.01 -11.98
CA PRO A 66 -9.78 -13.76 -12.12
C PRO A 66 -10.24 -12.74 -11.07
N LEU A 67 -10.80 -11.63 -11.55
CA LEU A 67 -11.48 -10.63 -10.73
C LEU A 67 -12.98 -10.91 -10.75
N GLU A 68 -13.60 -10.85 -9.59
CA GLU A 68 -15.05 -10.87 -9.47
C GLU A 68 -15.59 -9.51 -9.91
N VAL A 69 -16.63 -9.51 -10.74
CA VAL A 69 -17.23 -8.27 -11.26
C VAL A 69 -17.82 -7.49 -10.10
N MET A 70 -17.30 -6.27 -9.88
CA MET A 70 -17.75 -5.40 -8.81
C MET A 70 -18.95 -4.55 -9.27
N GLU A 71 -19.91 -4.35 -8.38
CA GLU A 71 -20.99 -3.40 -8.60
C GLU A 71 -20.54 -1.95 -8.33
N PRO A 72 -21.02 -0.95 -9.09
CA PRO A 72 -20.70 0.46 -8.89
C PRO A 72 -21.45 1.08 -7.70
N THR A 73 -21.46 0.36 -6.56
CA THR A 73 -22.15 0.71 -5.31
C THR A 73 -21.15 0.80 -4.16
N PHE A 74 -21.45 1.62 -3.15
CA PHE A 74 -20.59 1.74 -1.97
C PHE A 74 -20.32 0.37 -1.32
N THR A 75 -21.36 -0.44 -1.15
CA THR A 75 -21.28 -1.79 -0.58
C THR A 75 -20.40 -2.70 -1.43
N GLY A 76 -20.50 -2.63 -2.76
CA GLY A 76 -19.62 -3.37 -3.67
C GLY A 76 -18.15 -3.04 -3.42
N PHE A 77 -17.79 -1.75 -3.44
CA PHE A 77 -16.41 -1.32 -3.18
C PHE A 77 -15.88 -1.78 -1.82
N VAL A 78 -16.68 -1.64 -0.75
CA VAL A 78 -16.27 -2.07 0.60
C VAL A 78 -16.08 -3.58 0.67
N ARG A 79 -16.96 -4.37 0.04
CA ARG A 79 -16.84 -5.84 0.01
C ARG A 79 -15.60 -6.31 -0.75
N HIS A 80 -15.26 -5.63 -1.85
CA HIS A 80 -14.11 -6.00 -2.68
C HIS A 80 -12.78 -5.39 -2.21
N ALA A 81 -12.81 -4.35 -1.37
CA ALA A 81 -11.61 -3.65 -0.90
C ALA A 81 -10.54 -4.57 -0.26
N PRO A 82 -10.86 -5.52 0.64
CA PRO A 82 -9.85 -6.39 1.24
C PRO A 82 -9.14 -7.26 0.20
N LYS A 83 -9.90 -7.81 -0.77
CA LYS A 83 -9.37 -8.66 -1.84
C LYS A 83 -8.53 -7.85 -2.83
N ALA A 84 -8.99 -6.65 -3.20
CA ALA A 84 -8.24 -5.72 -4.04
C ALA A 84 -6.92 -5.27 -3.38
N PHE A 85 -6.96 -4.99 -2.08
CA PHE A 85 -5.77 -4.64 -1.32
C PHE A 85 -4.80 -5.82 -1.24
N ALA A 86 -5.27 -7.04 -0.93
CA ALA A 86 -4.43 -8.23 -0.90
C ALA A 86 -3.79 -8.52 -2.28
N LEU A 87 -4.55 -8.38 -3.36
CA LEU A 87 -4.06 -8.55 -4.73
C LEU A 87 -2.93 -7.57 -5.07
N SER A 88 -3.08 -6.30 -4.72
CA SER A 88 -2.08 -5.27 -5.04
C SER A 88 -0.88 -5.26 -4.08
N ALA A 89 -1.09 -5.59 -2.81
CA ALA A 89 -0.07 -5.51 -1.77
C ALA A 89 0.72 -6.80 -1.56
N THR A 90 0.09 -7.98 -1.73
CA THR A 90 0.67 -9.28 -1.30
C THR A 90 0.92 -10.29 -2.41
N ARG A 91 0.34 -10.11 -3.61
CA ARG A 91 0.63 -10.96 -4.78
C ARG A 91 1.77 -10.39 -5.65
N PRO A 92 2.56 -11.23 -6.36
CA PRO A 92 2.38 -12.67 -6.57
C PRO A 92 2.73 -13.56 -5.37
N TYR A 93 1.94 -14.61 -5.15
CA TYR A 93 2.29 -15.66 -4.19
C TYR A 93 3.39 -16.56 -4.74
N PRO A 94 4.13 -17.30 -3.88
CA PRO A 94 5.09 -18.31 -4.36
C PRO A 94 4.47 -19.34 -5.33
N SER A 95 3.17 -19.61 -5.20
CA SER A 95 2.40 -20.47 -6.11
C SER A 95 2.09 -19.83 -7.47
N ASP A 96 2.21 -18.52 -7.61
CA ASP A 96 1.97 -17.76 -8.85
C ASP A 96 3.27 -17.58 -9.67
N ILE A 97 4.37 -18.23 -9.27
CA ILE A 97 5.68 -18.11 -9.94
C ILE A 97 5.71 -19.04 -11.15
N SER A 98 5.53 -18.47 -12.34
CA SER A 98 5.66 -19.19 -13.61
C SER A 98 6.89 -18.76 -14.42
N HIS A 99 7.41 -17.55 -14.21
CA HIS A 99 8.53 -16.98 -14.97
C HIS A 99 9.46 -16.13 -14.10
N LEU A 100 10.67 -15.83 -14.60
CA LEU A 100 11.70 -15.06 -13.88
C LEU A 100 11.19 -13.69 -13.37
N LEU A 101 10.33 -13.01 -14.13
CA LEU A 101 9.73 -11.74 -13.71
C LEU A 101 8.79 -11.91 -12.50
N SER A 102 8.02 -13.00 -12.43
CA SER A 102 7.16 -13.28 -11.27
C SER A 102 7.97 -13.62 -10.02
N LEU A 103 9.13 -14.25 -10.18
CA LEU A 103 10.06 -14.52 -9.07
C LEU A 103 10.64 -13.21 -8.52
N ALA A 104 11.10 -12.30 -9.38
CA ALA A 104 11.60 -11.00 -8.96
C ALA A 104 10.52 -10.20 -8.21
N ALA A 105 9.28 -10.22 -8.71
CA ALA A 105 8.15 -9.57 -8.05
C ALA A 105 7.77 -10.21 -6.71
N ALA A 106 7.95 -11.51 -6.53
CA ALA A 106 7.74 -12.21 -5.26
C ALA A 106 8.85 -11.89 -4.24
N ILE A 107 10.11 -11.85 -4.67
CA ILE A 107 11.25 -11.43 -3.83
C ILE A 107 11.05 -10.00 -3.34
N GLU A 108 10.62 -9.09 -4.22
CA GLU A 108 10.31 -7.70 -3.89
C GLU A 108 9.29 -7.60 -2.74
N ILE A 109 8.23 -8.43 -2.76
CA ILE A 109 7.23 -8.50 -1.69
C ILE A 109 7.86 -9.03 -0.40
N GLY A 110 8.65 -10.10 -0.50
CA GLY A 110 9.34 -10.67 0.65
C GLY A 110 10.21 -9.64 1.36
N VAL A 111 10.99 -8.87 0.59
CA VAL A 111 11.83 -7.77 1.12
C VAL A 111 10.98 -6.66 1.74
N LEU A 112 9.88 -6.27 1.10
CA LEU A 112 9.00 -5.23 1.62
C LEU A 112 8.30 -5.66 2.92
N LEU A 113 7.79 -6.89 2.98
CA LEU A 113 7.19 -7.48 4.18
C LEU A 113 8.22 -7.60 5.31
N LEU A 114 9.44 -8.01 4.99
CA LEU A 114 10.55 -8.05 5.95
C LEU A 114 10.86 -6.64 6.49
N ALA A 115 10.92 -5.62 5.63
CA ALA A 115 11.14 -4.24 6.04
C ALA A 115 10.02 -3.73 6.97
N VAL A 116 8.76 -4.07 6.67
CA VAL A 116 7.62 -3.77 7.55
C VAL A 116 7.75 -4.50 8.89
N LEU A 117 8.15 -5.78 8.89
CA LEU A 117 8.36 -6.55 10.12
C LEU A 117 9.46 -5.93 11.00
N VAL A 118 10.61 -5.59 10.41
CA VAL A 118 11.71 -4.90 11.10
C VAL A 118 11.23 -3.56 11.66
N PHE A 119 10.48 -2.78 10.88
CA PHE A 119 9.90 -1.54 11.35
C PHE A 119 8.98 -1.75 12.56
N LEU A 120 8.11 -2.77 12.54
CA LEU A 120 7.20 -3.06 13.66
C LEU A 120 7.95 -3.46 14.93
N LEU A 121 9.03 -4.24 14.81
CA LEU A 121 9.83 -4.70 15.96
C LEU A 121 10.78 -3.62 16.52
N TYR A 122 11.30 -2.74 15.67
CA TYR A 122 12.32 -1.74 16.01
C TYR A 122 11.85 -0.30 15.84
N ARG A 123 10.55 -0.04 15.97
CA ARG A 123 9.97 1.29 15.80
C ARG A 123 10.51 2.30 16.82
N ILE A 124 10.90 3.48 16.36
CA ILE A 124 11.25 4.62 17.23
C ILE A 124 9.95 5.17 17.86
N PRO A 125 9.80 5.17 19.20
CA PRO A 125 8.57 5.60 19.87
C PRO A 125 8.39 7.13 19.93
N LYS A 126 9.40 7.91 19.55
CA LYS A 126 9.41 9.37 19.77
C LYS A 126 8.39 10.12 18.88
N PRO A 127 7.62 11.07 19.45
CA PRO A 127 6.84 12.02 18.67
C PRO A 127 7.82 12.94 17.94
N THR A 128 7.88 12.87 16.62
CA THR A 128 8.68 13.81 15.82
C THR A 128 7.75 14.61 14.92
N SER A 129 8.21 15.80 14.51
CA SER A 129 7.50 16.75 13.64
C SER A 129 6.99 16.12 12.32
N SER A 130 7.58 15.00 11.88
CA SER A 130 7.20 14.32 10.63
C SER A 130 5.91 13.50 10.67
N ARG A 131 5.06 13.64 11.70
CA ARG A 131 3.76 12.93 11.77
C ARG A 131 2.94 13.17 10.50
N THR A 132 2.82 14.41 10.04
CA THR A 132 2.05 14.75 8.83
C THR A 132 2.52 14.00 7.58
N THR A 133 3.83 13.89 7.38
CA THR A 133 4.43 13.14 6.27
C THR A 133 4.14 11.64 6.38
N LEU A 134 4.14 11.06 7.59
CA LEU A 134 3.77 9.65 7.78
C LEU A 134 2.33 9.37 7.36
N TYR A 135 1.39 10.22 7.78
CA TYR A 135 -0.02 10.10 7.38
C TYR A 135 -0.16 10.23 5.88
N PHE A 136 0.53 11.20 5.26
CA PHE A 136 0.55 11.34 3.80
C PHE A 136 1.03 10.06 3.10
N CYS A 137 2.21 9.55 3.45
CA CYS A 137 2.77 8.34 2.86
C CYS A 137 1.82 7.15 2.99
N PHE A 138 1.23 6.97 4.18
CA PHE A 138 0.30 5.88 4.45
C PHE A 138 -0.98 6.00 3.60
N PHE A 139 -1.70 7.12 3.72
CA PHE A 139 -2.98 7.31 3.02
C PHE A 139 -2.81 7.31 1.50
N PHE A 140 -1.74 7.92 0.99
CA PHE A 140 -1.42 7.91 -0.44
C PHE A 140 -1.15 6.49 -0.93
N SER A 141 -0.30 5.73 -0.22
CA SER A 141 0.06 4.36 -0.62
C SER A 141 -1.15 3.43 -0.61
N VAL A 142 -1.97 3.47 0.45
CA VAL A 142 -3.20 2.66 0.55
C VAL A 142 -4.17 3.01 -0.57
N SER A 143 -4.36 4.30 -0.86
CA SER A 143 -5.26 4.74 -1.94
C SER A 143 -4.80 4.24 -3.32
N LEU A 144 -3.48 4.19 -3.54
CA LEU A 144 -2.92 3.74 -4.82
C LEU A 144 -3.00 2.21 -4.96
N LEU A 145 -2.68 1.48 -3.89
CA LEU A 145 -2.80 0.04 -3.84
C LEU A 145 -4.26 -0.38 -4.09
N LEU A 146 -5.21 0.27 -3.44
CA LEU A 146 -6.64 0.04 -3.72
C LEU A 146 -7.00 0.35 -5.16
N ALA A 147 -6.56 1.49 -5.72
CA ALA A 147 -6.85 1.83 -7.11
C ALA A 147 -6.30 0.79 -8.10
N ILE A 148 -5.07 0.29 -7.87
CA ILE A 148 -4.46 -0.78 -8.68
C ILE A 148 -5.24 -2.08 -8.49
N GLY A 149 -5.53 -2.47 -7.25
CA GLY A 149 -6.23 -3.71 -6.93
C GLY A 149 -7.66 -3.78 -7.44
N PHE A 150 -8.34 -2.64 -7.57
CA PHE A 150 -9.68 -2.56 -8.14
C PHE A 150 -9.68 -2.61 -9.66
N THR A 151 -8.61 -2.20 -10.33
CA THR A 151 -8.62 -2.01 -11.79
C THR A 151 -7.76 -3.01 -12.55
N VAL A 152 -6.63 -3.42 -11.99
CA VAL A 152 -5.62 -4.24 -12.69
C VAL A 152 -5.68 -5.68 -12.21
N ASN A 153 -5.80 -6.61 -13.15
CA ASN A 153 -5.85 -8.07 -12.91
C ASN A 153 -4.58 -8.82 -13.36
N ASN A 154 -3.62 -8.14 -13.97
CA ASN A 154 -2.38 -8.73 -14.46
C ASN A 154 -1.25 -8.56 -13.43
N LEU A 155 -0.67 -9.68 -12.97
CA LEU A 155 0.37 -9.67 -11.94
C LEU A 155 1.62 -8.89 -12.32
N GLY A 156 2.05 -8.94 -13.59
CA GLY A 156 3.21 -8.19 -14.07
C GLY A 156 2.95 -6.68 -14.09
N ALA A 157 1.75 -6.26 -14.50
CA ALA A 157 1.35 -4.85 -14.45
C ALA A 157 1.22 -4.34 -13.01
N ILE A 158 0.65 -5.15 -12.11
CA ILE A 158 0.57 -4.83 -10.67
C ILE A 158 1.97 -4.61 -10.09
N ALA A 159 2.93 -5.50 -10.35
CA ALA A 159 4.30 -5.36 -9.87
C ALA A 159 4.97 -4.06 -10.38
N ARG A 160 4.79 -3.74 -11.66
CA ARG A 160 5.31 -2.49 -12.25
C ARG A 160 4.69 -1.23 -11.62
N TYR A 161 3.39 -1.24 -11.37
CA TYR A 161 2.75 -0.08 -10.73
C TYR A 161 3.12 0.04 -9.27
N ARG A 162 3.32 -1.08 -8.56
CA ARG A 162 3.76 -1.09 -7.18
C ARG A 162 5.17 -0.54 -7.00
N SER A 163 6.09 -0.81 -7.93
CA SER A 163 7.47 -0.31 -7.82
C SER A 163 7.56 1.22 -7.83
N ILE A 164 6.58 1.90 -8.42
CA ILE A 164 6.44 3.37 -8.36
C ILE A 164 6.09 3.85 -6.95
N ILE A 165 5.37 3.03 -6.17
CA ILE A 165 4.89 3.35 -4.81
C ILE A 165 5.93 3.00 -3.75
N MET A 166 6.79 2.02 -4.02
CA MET A 166 7.77 1.51 -3.06
C MET A 166 8.59 2.61 -2.37
N PRO A 167 9.12 3.65 -3.05
CA PRO A 167 9.84 4.72 -2.38
C PRO A 167 8.99 5.42 -1.31
N LEU A 168 7.69 5.58 -1.56
CA LEU A 168 6.78 6.25 -0.63
C LEU A 168 6.41 5.38 0.59
N VAL A 169 6.34 4.06 0.41
CA VAL A 169 6.13 3.10 1.52
C VAL A 169 7.41 2.95 2.34
N LEU A 170 8.57 2.90 1.68
CA LEU A 170 9.85 2.62 2.31
C LEU A 170 10.39 3.83 3.09
N THR A 171 10.17 5.06 2.60
CA THR A 171 10.59 6.30 3.27
C THR A 171 10.18 6.38 4.74
N PRO A 172 8.88 6.24 5.12
CA PRO A 172 8.47 6.28 6.52
C PRO A 172 8.98 5.09 7.32
N ILE A 173 9.12 3.89 6.71
CA ILE A 173 9.66 2.69 7.35
C ILE A 173 11.11 2.92 7.76
N LEU A 174 11.97 3.31 6.81
CA LEU A 174 13.39 3.51 7.08
C LEU A 174 13.64 4.69 8.03
N ALA A 175 12.87 5.78 7.89
CA ALA A 175 13.01 6.96 8.73
C ALA A 175 12.55 6.74 10.19
N ARG A 176 11.72 5.71 10.45
CA ARG A 176 11.17 5.42 11.78
C ARG A 176 11.67 4.11 12.39
N THR A 177 12.58 3.42 11.71
CA THR A 177 13.24 2.23 12.23
C THR A 177 14.47 2.65 13.05
N ASP A 178 14.60 2.12 14.26
CA ASP A 178 15.78 2.31 15.12
C ASP A 178 16.92 1.40 14.65
N TRP A 179 17.70 1.89 13.68
CA TRP A 179 18.86 1.18 13.15
C TRP A 179 19.91 0.86 14.22
N ASN A 180 20.04 1.68 15.26
CA ASN A 180 21.00 1.45 16.33
C ASN A 180 20.58 0.26 17.22
N ARG A 181 19.27 0.10 17.47
CA ARG A 181 18.75 -1.07 18.20
C ARG A 181 18.83 -2.34 17.34
N PHE A 182 18.53 -2.23 16.05
CA PHE A 182 18.67 -3.33 15.10
C PHE A 182 20.13 -3.81 14.99
N ALA A 183 21.08 -2.90 14.79
CA ALA A 183 22.50 -3.22 14.70
C ALA A 183 23.06 -3.86 15.98
N ARG A 184 22.62 -3.40 17.16
CA ARG A 184 23.00 -4.01 18.45
C ARG A 184 22.54 -5.45 18.59
N LEU A 185 21.35 -5.81 18.09
CA LEU A 185 20.88 -7.19 18.08
C LEU A 185 21.78 -8.08 17.19
N PHE A 186 22.12 -7.60 15.99
CA PHE A 186 22.99 -8.32 15.08
C PHE A 186 24.42 -8.46 15.63
N ALA A 187 24.95 -7.43 16.28
CA ALA A 187 26.25 -7.50 16.96
C ALA A 187 26.23 -8.52 18.11
N GLY A 188 25.17 -8.53 18.93
CA GLY A 188 24.99 -9.49 20.02
C GLY A 188 24.91 -10.95 19.56
N LEU A 189 24.22 -11.21 18.44
CA LEU A 189 24.17 -12.53 17.79
C LEU A 189 25.57 -12.99 17.33
N LYS A 190 26.38 -12.09 16.77
CA LYS A 190 27.73 -12.41 16.29
C LYS A 190 28.69 -12.75 17.44
N THR A 191 28.59 -12.04 18.57
CA THR A 191 29.37 -12.35 19.78
C THR A 191 28.94 -13.63 20.48
N GLY A 192 27.63 -13.96 20.47
CA GLY A 192 27.12 -15.22 21.03
C GLY A 192 27.57 -16.45 20.24
N PHE A 193 27.76 -16.33 18.93
CA PHE A 193 28.26 -17.41 18.08
C PHE A 193 29.76 -17.67 18.28
N ASN A 194 30.58 -16.63 18.45
CA ASN A 194 32.02 -16.78 18.70
C ASN A 194 32.32 -17.35 20.10
N GLY A 195 31.53 -17.01 21.12
CA GLY A 195 31.75 -17.52 22.49
C GLY A 195 31.41 -19.00 22.71
N VAL A 196 30.72 -19.64 21.75
CA VAL A 196 30.45 -21.10 21.76
C VAL A 196 31.59 -21.88 21.11
N ASN A 197 32.32 -21.27 20.17
CA ASN A 197 33.42 -21.91 19.46
C ASN A 197 34.75 -21.91 20.23
N ASP A 198 34.88 -21.09 21.27
CA ASP A 198 36.06 -21.03 22.17
C ASP A 198 35.96 -21.99 23.38
N ARG A 199 34.90 -22.79 23.48
CA ARG A 199 34.65 -23.73 24.60
C ARG A 199 34.72 -25.21 24.22
N SER A 200 35.20 -25.53 23.02
CA SER A 200 35.49 -26.89 22.53
C SER A 200 36.98 -27.09 22.34
#